data_AF-A0A7W3XQY4-F1
#
_entry.id   AF-A0A7W3XQY4-F1
#
_cell.length_a   1.000
_cell.length_b   1.000
_cell.length_c   1.000
_cell.angle_alpha   90.00
_cell.angle_beta   90.00
_cell.angle_gamma   90.00
#
_symmetry.space_group_name_H-M   'P 1'
#
loop_
_entity.id
_entity.type
_entity.pdbx_description
1 polymer ?
#
loop_
_entity_poly.entity_id
_entity_poly.type
_entity_poly.pdbx_seq_one_letter_code
_entity_poly.pdbx_strand_id
1 'polypeptide(L)'
;MKMRLLGARELDFKANDGSQVKGMQLFVAYTAENVVGEMSDKLFIRDGVDLPQFKVGEAIEVAFNNRGKVESVKPAAKQASQ
;
A
#
# COMPACT_ATOMS: atom_id res chain seq x y z
N MET A 1 -7.91 -6.34 0.83
CA MET A 1 -8.18 -5.67 2.13
C MET A 1 -8.27 -4.18 1.88
N LYS A 2 -9.29 -3.49 2.43
CA LYS A 2 -9.49 -2.04 2.23
C LYS A 2 -8.70 -1.25 3.26
N MET A 3 -8.00 -0.23 2.80
CA MET A 3 -7.08 0.58 3.61
C MET A 3 -7.13 2.01 3.11
N ARG A 4 -6.93 2.99 3.99
CA ARG A 4 -6.77 4.39 3.61
C ARG A 4 -5.32 4.68 3.30
N LEU A 5 -5.03 5.25 2.13
CA LEU A 5 -3.69 5.70 1.78
C LEU A 5 -3.37 7.00 2.51
N LEU A 6 -2.38 6.98 3.40
CA LEU A 6 -1.90 8.15 4.13
C LEU A 6 -0.71 8.83 3.45
N GLY A 7 0.06 8.09 2.66
CA GLY A 7 1.22 8.63 1.98
C GLY A 7 1.89 7.61 1.08
N ALA A 8 2.74 8.08 0.19
CA ALA A 8 3.56 7.24 -0.67
C ALA A 8 4.98 7.81 -0.73
N ARG A 9 5.97 6.94 -0.79
CA ARG A 9 7.39 7.29 -0.90
C ARG A 9 8.04 6.40 -1.94
N GLU A 10 8.65 7.02 -2.93
CA GLU A 10 9.50 6.31 -3.88
C GLU A 10 10.80 5.88 -3.18
N LEU A 11 11.23 4.65 -3.42
CA LEU A 11 12.47 4.09 -2.94
C LEU A 11 13.28 3.61 -4.14
N ASP A 12 14.48 4.13 -4.29
CA ASP A 12 15.49 3.61 -5.22
C ASP A 12 16.85 3.66 -4.51
N PHE A 13 17.24 2.54 -3.90
CA PHE A 13 18.53 2.41 -3.22
C PHE A 13 19.07 0.99 -3.32
N LYS A 14 20.39 0.84 -3.18
CA LYS A 14 21.02 -0.47 -3.02
C LYS A 14 21.02 -0.87 -1.55
N ALA A 15 20.48 -2.05 -1.25
CA ALA A 15 20.58 -2.64 0.07
C ALA A 15 21.98 -3.22 0.30
N ASN A 16 22.32 -3.44 1.58
CA ASN A 16 23.64 -3.92 2.00
C ASN A 16 24.00 -5.32 1.46
N ASP A 17 23.00 -6.09 1.03
CA ASP A 17 23.17 -7.40 0.39
C ASP A 17 23.52 -7.30 -1.10
N GLY A 18 23.64 -6.08 -1.64
CA GLY A 18 23.88 -5.82 -3.06
C GLY A 18 22.62 -5.80 -3.92
N SER A 19 21.45 -6.11 -3.35
CA SER A 19 20.16 -6.07 -4.04
C SER A 19 19.71 -4.63 -4.26
N GLN A 20 19.26 -4.29 -5.47
CA GLN A 20 18.61 -3.01 -5.71
C GLN A 20 17.16 -3.07 -5.21
N VAL A 21 16.85 -2.21 -4.24
CA VAL A 21 15.51 -2.00 -3.73
C VAL A 21 14.94 -0.79 -4.46
N LYS A 22 14.20 -1.09 -5.53
CA LYS A 22 13.47 -0.09 -6.31
C LYS A 22 11.97 -0.36 -6.22
N GLY A 23 11.18 0.67 -5.93
CA GLY A 23 9.73 0.56 -5.83
C GLY A 23 9.06 1.68 -5.04
N MET A 24 7.78 1.47 -4.71
CA MET A 24 6.95 2.42 -3.96
C MET A 24 6.66 1.88 -2.55
N GLN A 25 6.89 2.68 -1.52
CA GLN A 25 6.45 2.41 -0.17
C GLN A 25 5.18 3.21 0.14
N LEU A 26 4.07 2.52 0.36
CA LEU A 26 2.80 3.11 0.76
C LEU A 26 2.64 3.07 2.28
N PHE A 27 2.15 4.17 2.84
CA PHE A 27 1.72 4.26 4.23
C PHE A 27 0.20 4.19 4.24
N VAL A 28 -0.34 3.21 4.94
CA VAL A 28 -1.78 2.94 4.95
C VAL A 28 -2.33 2.90 6.37
N ALA A 29 -3.61 3.18 6.52
CA ALA A 29 -4.35 3.02 7.76
C ALA A 29 -5.59 2.13 7.56
N TYR A 30 -5.94 1.32 8.54
CA TYR A 30 -7.13 0.48 8.52
C TYR A 30 -7.67 0.23 9.93
N THR A 31 -8.96 -0.08 10.02
CA THR A 31 -9.59 -0.44 11.30
C THR A 31 -9.21 -1.85 11.73
N ALA A 32 -8.81 -2.01 12.99
CA ALA A 32 -8.48 -3.31 13.58
C ALA A 32 -9.14 -3.43 14.97
N GLU A 33 -9.66 -4.61 15.31
CA GLU A 33 -10.49 -4.84 16.51
C GLU A 33 -9.78 -4.53 17.84
N ASN A 34 -8.44 -4.50 17.85
CA ASN A 34 -7.65 -4.27 19.07
C ASN A 34 -6.90 -2.93 19.06
N VAL A 35 -7.32 -1.98 18.22
CA VAL A 35 -6.66 -0.67 18.10
C VAL A 35 -7.66 0.45 18.37
N VAL A 36 -7.32 1.33 19.31
CA VAL A 36 -8.07 2.58 19.52
C VAL A 36 -7.64 3.58 18.44
N GLY A 37 -8.55 3.85 17.49
CA GLY A 37 -8.26 4.64 16.29
C GLY A 37 -8.06 3.76 15.05
N GLU A 38 -7.12 4.14 14.18
CA GLU A 38 -6.78 3.37 12.98
C GLU A 38 -5.38 2.76 13.15
N MET A 39 -5.23 1.48 12.78
CA MET A 39 -3.92 0.84 12.70
C MET A 39 -3.20 1.31 11.45
N SER A 40 -1.95 1.75 11.58
CA SER A 40 -1.12 2.15 10.46
C SER A 40 -0.11 1.08 10.09
N ASP A 41 0.11 0.86 8.80
CA ASP A 41 1.10 -0.09 8.28
C ASP A 41 1.84 0.46 7.06
N LYS A 42 2.98 -0.15 6.74
CA LYS A 42 3.82 0.21 5.59
C LYS A 42 3.87 -0.96 4.61
N LEU A 43 3.51 -0.66 3.37
CA LEU A 43 3.47 -1.63 2.28
C LEU A 43 4.54 -1.30 1.26
N PHE A 44 5.42 -2.26 0.98
CA PHE A 44 6.43 -2.10 -0.06
C PHE A 44 5.98 -2.78 -1.34
N ILE A 45 6.01 -2.01 -2.42
CA ILE A 45 5.60 -2.42 -3.77
C ILE A 45 6.83 -2.35 -4.65
N ARG A 46 7.20 -3.47 -5.27
CA ARG A 46 8.36 -3.53 -6.15
C ARG A 46 8.12 -2.75 -7.45
N ASP A 47 9.19 -2.21 -8.01
CA ASP A 47 9.25 -1.73 -9.39
C ASP A 47 8.76 -2.85 -10.33
N GLY A 48 7.71 -2.56 -11.12
CA GLY A 48 7.08 -3.53 -12.02
C GLY A 48 5.66 -3.99 -11.63
N VAL A 49 5.16 -3.60 -10.46
CA VAL A 49 3.71 -3.71 -10.16
C VAL A 49 3.03 -2.47 -10.68
N ASP A 50 2.04 -2.64 -11.57
CA ASP A 50 1.21 -1.54 -12.05
C ASP A 50 0.48 -0.88 -10.89
N LEU A 51 0.85 0.38 -10.63
CA LEU A 51 0.24 1.20 -9.60
C LEU A 51 -0.67 2.23 -10.28
N PRO A 52 -2.01 2.10 -10.12
CA PRO A 52 -2.93 3.14 -10.50
C PRO A 52 -2.52 4.51 -9.95
N GLN A 53 -2.97 5.60 -10.57
CA GLN A 53 -2.77 6.93 -10.03
C GLN A 53 -3.62 7.10 -8.77
N PHE A 54 -3.04 6.87 -7.58
CA PHE A 54 -3.71 7.06 -6.30
C PHE A 54 -3.50 8.48 -5.78
N LYS A 55 -4.51 9.03 -5.11
CA LYS A 55 -4.35 10.24 -4.31
C LYS A 55 -4.24 9.89 -2.83
N VAL A 56 -3.34 10.59 -2.14
CA VAL A 56 -3.26 10.54 -0.69
C VAL A 56 -4.63 10.93 -0.10
N GLY A 57 -5.09 10.12 0.85
CA GLY A 57 -6.39 10.26 1.50
C GLY A 57 -7.46 9.33 0.96
N GLU A 58 -7.28 8.72 -0.23
CA GLU A 58 -8.25 7.78 -0.79
C GLU A 58 -8.15 6.38 -0.18
N ALA A 59 -9.27 5.65 -0.27
CA ALA A 59 -9.28 4.25 0.07
C ALA A 59 -8.70 3.43 -1.09
N ILE A 60 -7.79 2.53 -0.77
CA ILE A 60 -7.19 1.58 -1.69
C ILE A 60 -7.49 0.17 -1.19
N GLU A 61 -7.54 -0.75 -2.14
CA GLU A 61 -7.70 -2.17 -1.88
C GLU A 61 -6.41 -2.88 -2.27
N VAL A 62 -5.77 -3.49 -1.27
CA VAL A 62 -4.51 -4.20 -1.44
C VAL A 62 -4.77 -5.70 -1.40
N ALA A 63 -4.25 -6.40 -2.40
CA ALA A 63 -4.19 -7.85 -2.43
C ALA A 63 -2.79 -8.32 -2.05
N PHE A 64 -2.73 -9.28 -1.14
CA PHE A 64 -1.50 -9.92 -0.69
C PHE A 64 -1.44 -11.33 -1.26
N ASN A 65 -0.24 -11.77 -1.63
CA ASN A 65 0.00 -13.17 -1.98
C ASN A 65 0.05 -14.05 -0.71
N ASN A 66 0.10 -15.37 -0.91
CA ASN A 66 0.23 -16.36 0.17
C ASN A 66 1.52 -16.23 1.01
N ARG A 67 2.45 -15.34 0.63
CA ARG A 67 3.69 -15.03 1.36
C ARG A 67 3.64 -13.67 2.07
N GLY A 68 2.47 -13.02 2.11
CA GLY A 68 2.27 -11.72 2.76
C GLY A 68 2.87 -10.53 2.01
N LYS A 69 3.28 -10.69 0.75
CA LYS A 69 3.77 -9.57 -0.09
C LYS A 69 2.63 -8.98 -0.90
N VAL A 70 2.69 -7.68 -1.15
CA VAL A 70 1.74 -6.99 -2.04
C VAL A 70 1.84 -7.58 -3.43
N GLU A 71 0.71 -8.04 -3.95
CA GLU A 71 0.57 -8.61 -5.29
C GLU A 71 -0.10 -7.61 -6.24
N SER A 72 -1.14 -6.92 -5.77
CA SER A 72 -1.78 -5.86 -6.54
C SER A 72 -2.39 -4.80 -5.62
N VAL A 73 -2.50 -3.58 -6.14
CA VAL A 73 -3.18 -2.47 -5.48
C VAL A 73 -4.17 -1.86 -6.46
N LYS A 74 -5.40 -1.69 -6.00
CA LYS A 74 -6.48 -1.07 -6.78
C LYS A 74 -7.05 0.09 -5.97
N PRO A 75 -7.52 1.18 -6.60
CA PRO A 75 -8.32 2.14 -5.88
C PRO A 75 -9.58 1.41 -5.40
N ALA A 76 -9.93 1.55 -4.12
CA ALA A 76 -11.23 1.10 -3.65
C ALA A 76 -12.22 2.05 -4.32
N ALA A 77 -12.78 1.64 -5.45
CA ALA A 77 -13.71 2.44 -6.22
C ALA A 77 -14.71 3.05 -5.23
N LYS A 78 -14.83 4.39 -5.26
CA LYS A 78 -15.86 5.10 -4.51
C LYS A 78 -17.14 4.31 -4.74
N GLN A 79 -17.66 3.64 -3.71
CA GLN A 79 -19.07 3.34 -3.69
C GLN A 79 -19.71 4.72 -3.70
N ALA A 80 -20.07 5.17 -4.90
CA ALA A 80 -20.96 6.29 -5.09
C ALA A 80 -22.20 5.90 -4.29
N SER A 81 -22.35 6.51 -3.12
CA SER A 81 -23.60 6.51 -2.39
C SER A 81 -24.62 7.11 -3.35
N GLN A 82 -25.48 6.25 -3.91
CA GLN A 82 -26.77 6.67 -4.45
C GLN A 82 -27.70 7.00 -3.30
#